data_AF-A0A382PAB9-F1
#
_entry.id   AF-A0A382PAB9-F1
#
_cell.length_a   1.000
_cell.length_b   1.000
_cell.length_c   1.000
_cell.angle_alpha   90.00
_cell.angle_beta   90.00
_cell.angle_gamma   90.00
#
_symmetry.space_group_name_H-M   'P 1'
#
loop_
_entity.id
_entity.type
_entity.pdbx_description
1 polymer ?
#
loop_
_entity_poly.entity_id
_entity_poly.type
_entity_poly.pdbx_seq_one_letter_code
_entity_poly.pdbx_strand_id
1 'polypeptide(L)'
;MPKLTQPQIDSFINDGYLVVEEAFPPADLDPLIAEFSASVDRNTSAALQEGLITDGCEDAPFETRLASVLESAPDRKRADEPDSVLYVGIRGKLKSPAMFGIMTHPGLLDIVESVIGPEILTHPQFNVRAKLPNQDRSVVPWHQDLGYLELDAKETFMVNF
;
A
#
# COMPACT_ATOMS: atom_id res chain seq x y z
N MET A 1 -19.74 -3.89 -3.92
CA MET A 1 -20.41 -5.01 -4.63
C MET A 1 -19.61 -6.28 -4.38
N PRO A 2 -20.10 -7.25 -3.60
CA PRO A 2 -19.33 -8.48 -3.36
C PRO A 2 -19.70 -9.56 -4.38
N LYS A 3 -18.67 -10.22 -4.91
CA LYS A 3 -18.60 -11.13 -6.06
C LYS A 3 -18.63 -10.47 -7.45
N LEU A 4 -17.73 -10.94 -8.32
CA LEU A 4 -17.61 -10.47 -9.70
C LEU A 4 -18.69 -11.11 -10.58
N THR A 5 -19.16 -10.35 -11.56
CA THR A 5 -20.06 -10.86 -12.61
C THR A 5 -19.27 -11.65 -13.66
N GLN A 6 -19.93 -12.54 -14.40
CA GLN A 6 -19.28 -13.30 -15.48
C GLN A 6 -18.57 -12.38 -16.51
N PRO A 7 -19.17 -11.28 -17.00
CA PRO A 7 -18.46 -10.37 -17.91
C PRO A 7 -17.19 -9.75 -17.31
N GLN A 8 -17.17 -9.47 -16.01
CA GLN A 8 -15.96 -8.97 -15.32
C GLN A 8 -14.87 -10.04 -15.24
N ILE A 9 -15.25 -11.28 -14.95
CA ILE A 9 -14.33 -12.43 -14.94
C ILE A 9 -13.76 -12.64 -16.35
N ASP A 10 -14.59 -12.60 -17.38
CA ASP A 10 -14.17 -12.78 -18.77
C ASP A 10 -13.18 -11.68 -19.21
N SER A 11 -13.43 -10.42 -18.82
CA SER A 11 -12.48 -9.31 -19.07
C SER A 11 -11.17 -9.51 -18.31
N PHE A 12 -11.22 -9.91 -17.04
CA PHE A 12 -10.00 -10.20 -16.27
C PHE A 12 -9.14 -11.28 -16.95
N ILE A 13 -9.75 -12.38 -17.40
CA ILE A 13 -9.04 -13.47 -18.07
C ILE A 13 -8.47 -13.05 -19.42
N ASN A 14 -9.19 -12.22 -20.18
CA ASN A 14 -8.73 -11.77 -21.50
C ASN A 14 -7.64 -10.70 -21.42
N ASP A 15 -7.78 -9.74 -20.49
CA ASP A 15 -6.93 -8.55 -20.42
C ASP A 15 -5.78 -8.70 -19.41
N GLY A 16 -5.87 -9.66 -18.48
CA GLY A 16 -4.90 -9.89 -17.41
C GLY A 16 -5.04 -8.92 -16.23
N TYR A 17 -6.06 -8.07 -16.21
CA TYR A 17 -6.39 -7.15 -15.12
C TYR A 17 -7.87 -6.78 -15.14
N LEU A 18 -8.38 -6.26 -14.03
CA LEU A 18 -9.74 -5.73 -13.92
C LEU A 18 -9.74 -4.57 -12.92
N VAL A 19 -10.41 -3.47 -13.26
CA VAL A 19 -10.66 -2.38 -12.32
C VAL A 19 -12.02 -2.59 -11.66
N VAL A 20 -12.03 -2.71 -10.34
CA VAL A 20 -13.26 -2.81 -9.54
C VAL A 20 -13.42 -1.50 -8.77
N GLU A 21 -14.27 -0.62 -9.29
CA GLU A 21 -14.60 0.62 -8.60
C GLU A 21 -15.40 0.32 -7.32
N GLU A 22 -15.14 1.09 -6.27
CA GLU A 22 -15.85 0.97 -4.99
C GLU A 22 -15.89 -0.47 -4.43
N ALA A 23 -14.75 -1.18 -4.54
CA ALA A 23 -14.61 -2.58 -4.09
C ALA A 23 -15.05 -2.78 -2.63
N PHE A 24 -14.81 -1.77 -1.78
CA PHE A 24 -15.34 -1.67 -0.43
C PHE A 24 -15.50 -0.20 -0.01
N PRO A 25 -16.38 0.09 0.95
CA PRO A 25 -16.57 1.43 1.51
C PRO A 25 -15.26 2.14 1.89
N PRO A 26 -15.09 3.45 1.59
CA PRO A 26 -13.90 4.19 2.00
C PRO A 26 -13.62 4.14 3.49
N ALA A 27 -14.67 4.13 4.32
CA ALA A 27 -14.55 4.05 5.78
C ALA A 27 -13.88 2.75 6.28
N ASP A 28 -13.88 1.68 5.48
CA ASP A 28 -13.21 0.43 5.83
C ASP A 28 -11.67 0.57 5.77
N LEU A 29 -11.15 1.64 5.13
CA LEU A 29 -9.74 2.01 5.15
C LEU A 29 -9.34 2.85 6.37
N ASP A 30 -10.29 3.42 7.11
CA ASP A 30 -10.01 4.33 8.23
C ASP A 30 -9.07 3.71 9.29
N PRO A 31 -9.20 2.42 9.68
CA PRO A 31 -8.27 1.83 10.64
C PRO A 31 -6.82 1.81 10.13
N LEU A 32 -6.61 1.56 8.84
CA LEU A 32 -5.28 1.54 8.24
C LEU A 32 -4.72 2.95 8.08
N ILE A 33 -5.56 3.90 7.66
CA ILE A 33 -5.22 5.32 7.59
C ILE A 33 -4.81 5.85 8.97
N ALA A 34 -5.55 5.51 10.03
CA ALA A 34 -5.22 5.90 11.40
C ALA A 34 -3.88 5.31 11.85
N GLU A 35 -3.58 4.05 11.50
CA GLU A 35 -2.31 3.41 11.85
C GLU A 35 -1.10 4.05 11.15
N PHE A 36 -1.25 4.38 9.85
CA PHE A 36 -0.24 5.13 9.11
C PHE A 36 -0.09 6.55 9.64
N SER A 37 -1.18 7.24 9.96
CA SER A 37 -1.15 8.59 10.55
C SER A 37 -0.40 8.61 11.88
N ALA A 38 -0.69 7.65 12.76
CA ALA A 38 0.04 7.51 14.03
C ALA A 38 1.53 7.19 13.83
N SER A 39 1.89 6.51 12.74
CA SER A 39 3.28 6.28 12.37
C SER A 39 3.95 7.58 11.90
N VAL A 40 3.27 8.36 11.06
CA VAL A 40 3.73 9.70 10.65
C VAL A 40 3.89 10.63 11.86
N ASP A 41 2.98 10.63 12.83
CA ASP A 41 3.08 11.41 14.07
C ASP A 41 4.35 11.09 14.86
N ARG A 42 4.62 9.80 15.07
CA ARG A 42 5.82 9.36 15.79
C ARG A 42 7.09 9.73 15.04
N ASN A 43 7.09 9.53 13.72
CA ASN A 43 8.25 9.76 12.89
C ASN A 43 8.58 11.26 12.76
N THR A 44 7.56 12.11 12.61
CA THR A 44 7.72 13.58 12.58
C THR A 44 8.25 14.11 13.90
N SER A 45 7.72 13.61 15.03
CA SER A 45 8.23 13.96 16.36
C SER A 45 9.73 13.64 16.52
N ALA A 46 10.16 12.46 16.07
CA ALA A 46 11.57 12.07 16.09
C ALA A 46 12.42 12.93 15.14
N ALA A 47 11.94 13.14 13.92
CA ALA A 47 12.63 13.95 12.91
C ALA A 47 12.81 15.42 13.35
N LEU A 48 11.83 16.00 14.06
CA LEU A 48 11.95 17.34 14.66
C LEU A 48 13.05 17.39 15.73
N GLN A 49 13.11 16.38 16.62
CA GLN A 49 14.15 16.29 17.64
C GLN A 49 15.56 16.16 17.05
N GLU A 50 15.68 15.49 15.90
CA GLU A 50 16.94 15.35 15.16
C GLU A 50 17.28 16.56 14.27
N GLY A 51 16.37 17.55 14.17
CA GLY A 51 16.51 18.69 13.26
C GLY A 51 16.48 18.30 11.78
N LEU A 52 15.93 17.13 11.45
CA LEU A 52 15.80 16.63 10.08
C LEU A 52 14.71 17.39 9.30
N ILE A 53 13.67 17.83 10.00
CA ILE A 53 12.56 18.63 9.51
C ILE A 53 12.37 19.87 10.39
N THR A 54 11.65 20.88 9.89
CA THR A 54 11.35 22.11 10.65
C THR A 54 9.89 22.21 11.07
N ASP A 55 9.00 21.45 10.43
CA ASP A 55 7.57 21.46 10.68
C ASP A 55 7.00 20.02 10.55
N GLY A 56 6.17 19.61 11.52
CA GLY A 56 5.47 18.32 11.51
C GLY A 56 4.16 18.33 10.70
N CYS A 57 3.72 19.51 10.28
CA CYS A 57 2.54 19.77 9.47
C CYS A 57 1.29 19.06 10.02
N GLU A 58 0.99 19.21 11.32
CA GLU A 58 -0.12 18.47 11.98
C GLU A 58 -1.49 18.79 11.38
N ASP A 59 -1.68 19.99 10.83
CA ASP A 59 -2.93 20.42 10.19
C ASP A 59 -3.09 19.89 8.75
N ALA A 60 -2.06 19.28 8.17
CA ALA A 60 -2.13 18.74 6.81
C ALA A 60 -2.92 17.42 6.78
N PRO A 61 -3.75 17.19 5.74
CA PRO A 61 -4.52 15.96 5.62
C PRO A 61 -3.62 14.75 5.35
N PHE A 62 -4.11 13.55 5.65
CA PHE A 62 -3.36 12.28 5.58
C PHE A 62 -2.64 12.10 4.24
N GLU A 63 -3.31 12.42 3.15
CA GLU A 63 -2.87 12.20 1.77
C GLU A 63 -1.63 13.03 1.40
N THR A 64 -1.45 14.20 2.04
CA THR A 64 -0.38 15.14 1.69
C THR A 64 0.61 15.38 2.81
N ARG A 65 0.28 15.05 4.06
CA ARG A 65 1.10 15.41 5.23
C ARG A 65 2.55 14.96 5.13
N LEU A 66 2.81 13.72 4.73
CA LEU A 66 4.20 13.23 4.59
C LEU A 66 5.00 14.02 3.54
N ALA A 67 4.35 14.44 2.45
CA ALA A 67 4.99 15.29 1.44
C ALA A 67 5.28 16.69 1.99
N SER A 68 4.34 17.30 2.73
CA SER A 68 4.53 18.61 3.37
C SER A 68 5.66 18.57 4.42
N VAL A 69 5.73 17.50 5.22
CA VAL A 69 6.81 17.27 6.18
C VAL A 69 8.18 17.25 5.48
N LEU A 70 8.30 16.55 4.34
CA LEU A 70 9.53 16.50 3.56
C LEU A 70 9.89 17.84 2.92
N GLU A 71 8.90 18.66 2.57
CA GLU A 71 9.13 20.02 2.07
C GLU A 71 9.65 20.97 3.14
N SER A 72 9.31 20.74 4.41
CA SER A 72 9.86 21.49 5.54
C SER A 72 11.33 21.17 5.85
N ALA A 73 11.87 20.09 5.27
CA ALA A 73 13.23 19.64 5.55
C ALA A 73 14.29 20.62 5.02
N PRO A 74 15.22 21.10 5.86
CA PRO A 74 16.33 21.94 5.40
C PRO A 74 17.21 21.22 4.37
N ASP A 75 17.34 19.90 4.51
CA ASP A 75 17.96 19.01 3.53
C ASP A 75 16.96 17.90 3.16
N ARG A 76 16.17 18.17 2.12
CA ARG A 76 15.18 17.22 1.60
C ARG A 76 15.79 15.89 1.17
N LYS A 77 17.02 15.87 0.62
CA LYS A 77 17.65 14.61 0.18
C LYS A 77 17.92 13.71 1.38
N ARG A 78 18.50 14.27 2.44
CA ARG A 78 18.74 13.55 3.69
C ARG A 78 17.43 13.08 4.33
N ALA A 79 16.39 13.90 4.35
CA ALA A 79 15.10 13.52 4.92
C ALA A 79 14.37 12.43 4.11
N ASP A 80 14.57 12.41 2.79
CA ASP A 80 13.99 11.44 1.85
C ASP A 80 14.85 10.18 1.64
N GLU A 81 15.92 9.97 2.42
CA GLU A 81 16.66 8.71 2.35
C GLU A 81 15.76 7.51 2.70
N PRO A 82 15.91 6.34 2.05
CA PRO A 82 15.04 5.19 2.27
C PRO A 82 14.98 4.71 3.72
N ASP A 83 16.07 4.86 4.47
CA ASP A 83 16.22 4.50 5.88
C ASP A 83 15.89 5.63 6.86
N SER A 84 15.46 6.79 6.35
CA SER A 84 14.99 7.91 7.16
C SER A 84 13.91 7.48 8.15
N VAL A 85 13.96 8.07 9.35
CA VAL A 85 12.98 7.88 10.41
C VAL A 85 11.56 8.20 9.93
N LEU A 86 11.41 9.10 8.95
CA LEU A 86 10.14 9.47 8.33
C LEU A 86 9.36 8.29 7.76
N TYR A 87 10.05 7.20 7.37
CA TYR A 87 9.43 6.05 6.71
C TYR A 87 9.18 4.83 7.61
N VAL A 88 9.53 4.90 8.90
CA VAL A 88 9.33 3.77 9.83
C VAL A 88 7.83 3.47 9.96
N GLY A 89 7.43 2.21 9.73
CA GLY A 89 6.03 1.80 9.83
C GLY A 89 5.13 2.24 8.67
N ILE A 90 5.67 2.86 7.62
CA ILE A 90 4.93 3.26 6.41
C ILE A 90 5.63 2.83 5.11
N ARG A 91 6.50 1.82 5.20
CA ARG A 91 7.20 1.21 4.07
C ARG A 91 7.35 -0.30 4.25
N GLY A 92 7.49 -1.02 3.13
CA GLY A 92 7.83 -2.43 3.16
C GLY A 92 6.64 -3.32 3.52
N LYS A 93 6.95 -4.49 4.09
CA LYS A 93 5.96 -5.51 4.47
C LYS A 93 5.39 -5.21 5.86
N LEU A 94 4.68 -4.10 6.03
CA LEU A 94 4.07 -3.75 7.31
C LEU A 94 3.06 -4.84 7.72
N LYS A 95 3.38 -5.58 8.77
CA LYS A 95 2.49 -6.59 9.36
C LYS A 95 1.82 -5.97 10.57
N SER A 96 0.55 -5.67 10.45
CA SER A 96 -0.23 -5.03 11.52
C SER A 96 -1.68 -5.50 11.52
N PRO A 97 -2.41 -5.29 12.63
CA PRO A 97 -3.82 -5.63 12.70
C PRO A 97 -4.66 -4.93 11.62
N ALA A 98 -4.42 -3.64 11.34
CA ALA A 98 -5.17 -2.91 10.33
C ALA A 98 -4.89 -3.42 8.91
N MET A 99 -3.62 -3.70 8.59
CA MET A 99 -3.25 -4.31 7.30
C MET A 99 -3.88 -5.69 7.13
N PHE A 100 -3.84 -6.52 8.18
CA PHE A 100 -4.48 -7.83 8.16
C PHE A 100 -6.00 -7.73 7.98
N GLY A 101 -6.62 -6.71 8.58
CA GLY A 101 -8.05 -6.41 8.40
C GLY A 101 -8.40 -6.17 6.93
N ILE A 102 -7.58 -5.41 6.20
CA ILE A 102 -7.76 -5.22 4.74
C ILE A 102 -7.55 -6.52 3.98
N MET A 103 -6.47 -7.27 4.26
CA MET A 103 -6.17 -8.54 3.59
C MET A 103 -7.26 -9.61 3.78
N THR A 104 -8.04 -9.50 4.86
CA THR A 104 -9.14 -10.41 5.20
C THR A 104 -10.52 -9.77 5.06
N HIS A 105 -10.60 -8.61 4.40
CA HIS A 105 -11.85 -7.88 4.23
C HIS A 105 -12.84 -8.72 3.40
N PRO A 106 -14.09 -8.95 3.86
CA PRO A 106 -15.04 -9.83 3.17
C PRO A 106 -15.27 -9.44 1.70
N GLY A 107 -15.38 -8.13 1.40
CA GLY A 107 -15.54 -7.68 0.02
C GLY A 107 -14.35 -7.98 -0.88
N LEU A 108 -13.12 -7.95 -0.32
CA LEU A 108 -11.92 -8.37 -1.05
C LEU A 108 -11.94 -9.88 -1.28
N LEU A 109 -12.22 -10.66 -0.23
CA LEU A 109 -12.27 -12.11 -0.32
C LEU A 109 -13.35 -12.59 -1.30
N ASP A 110 -14.51 -11.95 -1.35
CA ASP A 110 -15.57 -12.25 -2.31
C ASP A 110 -15.14 -11.99 -3.77
N ILE A 111 -14.36 -10.93 -4.01
CA ILE A 111 -13.79 -10.63 -5.33
C ILE A 111 -12.77 -11.71 -5.73
N VAL A 112 -11.84 -12.03 -4.83
CA VAL A 112 -10.79 -13.03 -5.05
C VAL A 112 -11.41 -14.43 -5.25
N GLU A 113 -12.37 -14.82 -4.42
CA GLU A 113 -13.11 -16.09 -4.52
C GLU A 113 -13.75 -16.26 -5.89
N SER A 114 -14.28 -15.18 -6.47
CA SER A 114 -14.92 -15.22 -7.79
C SER A 114 -13.97 -15.65 -8.91
N VAL A 115 -12.65 -15.56 -8.68
CA VAL A 115 -11.61 -15.83 -9.67
C VAL A 115 -10.86 -17.13 -9.37
N ILE A 116 -10.46 -17.34 -8.11
CA ILE A 116 -9.60 -18.48 -7.73
C ILE A 116 -10.36 -19.60 -6.99
N GLY A 117 -11.62 -19.38 -6.62
CA GLY A 117 -12.41 -20.29 -5.80
C GLY A 117 -12.25 -20.07 -4.29
N PRO A 118 -12.88 -20.91 -3.45
CA PRO A 118 -13.06 -20.66 -2.02
C PRO A 118 -11.81 -20.91 -1.16
N GLU A 119 -10.79 -21.60 -1.68
CA GLU A 119 -9.55 -21.87 -0.96
C GLU A 119 -8.54 -20.73 -1.15
N ILE A 120 -8.70 -19.66 -0.37
CA ILE A 120 -7.88 -18.45 -0.47
C ILE A 120 -6.69 -18.51 0.48
N LEU A 121 -5.48 -18.34 -0.07
CA LEU A 121 -4.23 -18.17 0.67
C LEU A 121 -3.63 -16.79 0.38
N THR A 122 -3.37 -16.00 1.42
CA THR A 122 -2.70 -14.70 1.26
C THR A 122 -1.19 -14.89 1.18
N HIS A 123 -0.61 -14.55 0.04
CA HIS A 123 0.85 -14.61 -0.13
C HIS A 123 1.53 -13.44 0.65
N PRO A 124 2.64 -13.66 1.37
CA PRO A 124 3.29 -12.62 2.19
C PRO A 124 4.07 -11.58 1.35
N GLN A 125 3.88 -11.56 0.04
CA GLN A 125 4.48 -10.59 -0.88
C GLN A 125 3.48 -9.46 -1.12
N PHE A 126 3.53 -8.47 -0.24
CA PHE A 126 2.82 -7.20 -0.38
C PHE A 126 3.80 -6.07 -0.06
N ASN A 127 3.41 -4.82 -0.32
CA ASN A 127 4.27 -3.69 0.01
C ASN A 127 3.47 -2.42 0.30
N VAL A 128 3.74 -1.81 1.45
CA VAL A 128 3.35 -0.42 1.73
C VAL A 128 4.38 0.50 1.11
N ARG A 129 3.94 1.43 0.27
CA ARG A 129 4.81 2.42 -0.37
C ARG A 129 4.09 3.76 -0.43
N ALA A 130 4.53 4.72 0.39
CA ALA A 130 4.15 6.11 0.16
C ALA A 130 4.70 6.57 -1.20
N LYS A 131 3.87 7.24 -2.00
CA LYS A 131 4.25 7.83 -3.28
C LYS A 131 4.37 9.33 -3.11
N LEU A 132 5.60 9.82 -3.16
CA LEU A 132 5.93 11.21 -2.90
C LEU A 132 6.30 11.96 -4.17
N PRO A 133 6.06 13.28 -4.24
CA PRO A 133 6.48 14.09 -5.37
C PRO A 133 7.99 14.00 -5.61
N ASN A 134 8.39 13.90 -6.89
CA ASN A 134 9.79 13.91 -7.34
C ASN A 134 10.67 12.79 -6.75
N GLN A 135 10.10 11.61 -6.50
CA GLN A 135 10.81 10.47 -5.93
C GLN A 135 11.06 9.36 -6.98
N ASP A 136 12.11 9.53 -7.79
CA ASP A 136 12.47 8.61 -8.89
C ASP A 136 12.69 7.17 -8.39
N ARG A 137 13.23 6.98 -7.18
CA ARG A 137 13.44 5.66 -6.56
C ARG A 137 12.15 4.86 -6.36
N SER A 138 10.98 5.51 -6.41
CA SER A 138 9.69 4.87 -6.26
C SER A 138 9.09 4.39 -7.59
N VAL A 139 9.68 4.76 -8.73
CA VAL A 139 9.21 4.34 -10.06
C VAL A 139 9.33 2.82 -10.18
N VAL A 140 8.25 2.18 -10.59
CA VAL A 140 8.20 0.74 -10.80
C VAL A 140 8.28 0.49 -12.31
N PRO A 141 9.35 -0.15 -12.82
CA PRO A 141 9.47 -0.43 -14.25
C PRO A 141 8.44 -1.48 -14.69
N TRP A 142 8.27 -1.64 -16.00
CA TRP A 142 7.48 -2.75 -16.55
C TRP A 142 8.02 -4.09 -16.06
N HIS A 143 7.14 -4.92 -15.49
CA HIS A 143 7.47 -6.22 -14.95
C HIS A 143 6.21 -7.11 -14.88
N GLN A 144 6.40 -8.38 -14.56
CA GLN A 144 5.34 -9.30 -14.14
C GLN A 144 5.64 -9.73 -12.71
N ASP A 145 4.65 -9.68 -11.82
CA ASP A 145 4.86 -10.01 -10.39
C ASP A 145 5.35 -11.45 -10.17
N LEU A 146 4.86 -12.38 -10.99
CA LEU A 146 5.30 -13.78 -11.00
C LEU A 146 6.82 -13.91 -11.26
N GLY A 147 7.42 -12.96 -11.98
CA GLY A 147 8.86 -12.95 -12.25
C GLY A 147 9.74 -12.75 -11.00
N TYR A 148 9.15 -12.41 -9.86
CA TYR A 148 9.84 -12.32 -8.56
C TYR A 148 9.67 -13.58 -7.69
N LEU A 149 8.94 -14.59 -8.17
CA LEU A 149 8.71 -15.84 -7.45
C LEU A 149 9.58 -16.98 -8.03
N GLU A 150 9.67 -18.08 -7.28
CA GLU A 150 10.33 -19.30 -7.74
C GLU A 150 9.61 -19.91 -8.95
N LEU A 151 10.35 -20.67 -9.76
CA LEU A 151 9.85 -21.19 -11.05
C LEU A 151 8.61 -22.09 -10.91
N ASP A 152 8.43 -22.74 -9.76
CA ASP A 152 7.28 -23.60 -9.48
C ASP A 152 5.96 -22.80 -9.31
N ALA A 153 6.04 -21.51 -8.97
CA ALA A 153 4.87 -20.63 -8.86
C ALA A 153 4.11 -20.49 -10.19
N LYS A 154 4.74 -20.76 -11.34
CA LYS A 154 4.12 -20.64 -12.67
C LYS A 154 2.91 -21.53 -12.91
N GLU A 155 2.81 -22.63 -12.15
CA GLU A 155 1.70 -23.58 -12.25
C GLU A 155 0.53 -23.19 -11.31
N THR A 156 0.72 -22.14 -10.49
CA THR A 156 -0.30 -21.65 -9.56
C THR A 156 -0.98 -20.43 -10.15
N PHE A 157 -2.30 -20.50 -10.29
CA PHE A 157 -3.08 -19.33 -10.65
C PHE A 157 -3.17 -18.39 -9.45
N MET A 158 -2.59 -17.21 -9.57
CA MET A 158 -2.53 -16.19 -8.52
C MET A 158 -3.20 -14.92 -9.01
N VAL A 159 -3.90 -14.24 -8.09
CA VAL A 159 -4.40 -12.88 -8.31
C VAL A 159 -3.68 -11.93 -7.36
N ASN A 160 -3.29 -10.77 -7.87
CA ASN A 160 -2.74 -9.68 -7.06
C ASN A 160 -3.85 -8.65 -6.84
N PHE A 161 -3.95 -8.16 -5.61
CA PHE A 161 -4.89 -7.12 -5.19
C PHE A 161 -4.15 -6.03 -4.41
#